data_AF-A0A653WP23-F1
#
_entry.id   AF-A0A653WP23-F1
#
_cell.length_a   1.000
_cell.length_b   1.000
_cell.length_c   1.000
_cell.angle_alpha   90.00
_cell.angle_beta   90.00
_cell.angle_gamma   90.00
#
_symmetry.space_group_name_H-M   'P 1'
#
loop_
_entity.id
_entity.type
_entity.pdbx_description
1 polymer ?
#
loop_
_entity_poly.entity_id
_entity_poly.type
_entity_poly.pdbx_seq_one_letter_code
_entity_poly.pdbx_strand_id
1 'polypeptide(L)'
;MEHSQQSEPNTGKSWAISLEGPVLVIFIITSIASIFYATYKLGAVGFLTAPLIGTSVFGVAIFGLTIVYGTKNSWLPRIWNAAKAGLLAFISTAFLLVSLTAIGMTLLDALEYTWKHLSHGGKFSFVVALSTFLTGVFFFVFRLKWRVTYGVSEAMAGIAIATLRAHDQGDWWPSNDVNFYVIILTAGVYLVVRGLDNIHQGLGQTNDPMLRLFKFLLAQVYTDDPEKVAKQYDGIK
;
A
#
# COMPACT_ATOMS: atom_id res chain seq x y z
N MET A 1 -3.79 -40.12 29.44
CA MET A 1 -4.55 -38.96 28.94
C MET A 1 -3.59 -37.80 28.88
N GLU A 2 -2.88 -37.71 27.75
CA GLU A 2 -1.90 -36.66 27.50
C GLU A 2 -2.64 -35.40 27.07
N HIS A 3 -2.50 -34.33 27.85
CA HIS A 3 -2.92 -33.00 27.44
C HIS A 3 -1.99 -32.53 26.32
N SER A 4 -2.48 -32.58 25.09
CA SER A 4 -1.88 -31.94 23.93
C SER A 4 -1.83 -30.43 24.17
N GLN A 5 -0.64 -29.93 24.47
CA GLN A 5 -0.33 -28.50 24.42
C GLN A 5 -0.46 -28.04 22.97
N GLN A 6 -1.62 -27.50 22.62
CA GLN A 6 -1.79 -26.73 21.40
C GLN A 6 -0.95 -25.47 21.55
N SER A 7 0.16 -25.43 20.83
CA SER A 7 0.98 -24.23 20.64
C SER A 7 0.11 -23.12 20.08
N GLU A 8 -0.04 -22.03 20.82
CA GLU A 8 -0.71 -20.81 20.35
C GLU A 8 -0.07 -20.37 19.01
N PRO A 9 -0.87 -20.09 17.97
CA PRO A 9 -0.34 -19.53 16.74
C PRO A 9 0.30 -18.19 17.09
N ASN A 10 1.61 -18.11 16.89
CA ASN A 10 2.43 -16.94 17.12
C ASN A 10 1.94 -15.82 16.17
N THR A 11 0.96 -15.02 16.59
CA THR A 11 0.45 -13.83 15.89
C THR A 11 1.45 -12.68 16.01
N GLY A 12 2.72 -12.97 15.72
CA GLY A 12 3.78 -12.00 15.56
C GLY A 12 3.49 -11.14 14.34
N LYS A 13 2.70 -10.08 14.54
CA LYS A 13 2.85 -8.79 13.85
C LYS A 13 3.18 -8.90 12.34
N SER A 14 2.20 -9.36 11.56
CA SER A 14 2.17 -9.32 10.08
C SER A 14 1.95 -7.88 9.54
N TRP A 15 2.81 -6.94 9.93
CA TRP A 15 2.90 -5.63 9.26
C TRP A 15 3.98 -5.62 8.18
N ALA A 16 4.79 -6.67 8.08
CA ALA A 16 5.58 -6.94 6.91
C ALA A 16 4.61 -7.27 5.78
N ILE A 17 4.39 -6.32 4.87
CA ILE A 17 3.86 -6.61 3.54
C ILE A 17 4.80 -7.67 2.99
N SER A 18 4.38 -8.94 3.02
CA SER A 18 5.17 -9.97 2.36
C SER A 18 5.08 -9.64 0.88
N LEU A 19 6.19 -9.14 0.34
CA LEU A 19 6.40 -8.99 -1.09
C LEU A 19 6.46 -10.42 -1.66
N GLU A 20 5.30 -11.08 -1.74
CA GLU A 20 5.20 -12.46 -2.19
C GLU A 20 4.92 -12.52 -3.70
N GLY A 21 5.64 -13.44 -4.34
CA GLY A 21 5.45 -13.86 -5.72
C GLY A 21 5.51 -12.73 -6.74
N PRO A 22 4.41 -12.38 -7.44
CA PRO A 22 4.45 -11.50 -8.60
C PRO A 22 4.95 -10.08 -8.33
N VAL A 23 4.64 -9.49 -7.16
CA VAL A 23 4.99 -8.09 -6.87
C VAL A 23 6.50 -7.93 -6.67
N LEU A 24 7.14 -8.89 -6.01
CA LEU A 24 8.59 -8.92 -5.86
C LEU A 24 9.28 -9.07 -7.22
N VAL A 25 8.75 -9.94 -8.08
CA VAL A 25 9.27 -10.15 -9.44
C VAL A 25 9.20 -8.87 -10.26
N ILE A 26 8.05 -8.18 -10.25
CA ILE A 26 7.89 -6.88 -10.93
C ILE A 26 8.89 -5.86 -10.38
N PHE A 27 8.99 -5.73 -9.05
CA PHE A 27 9.93 -4.79 -8.43
C PHE A 27 11.38 -5.07 -8.83
N ILE A 28 11.80 -6.34 -8.86
CA ILE A 28 13.15 -6.73 -9.27
C ILE A 28 13.39 -6.39 -10.74
N ILE A 29 12.47 -6.76 -11.64
CA ILE A 29 12.61 -6.48 -13.08
C ILE A 29 12.69 -4.98 -13.34
N THR A 30 11.78 -4.19 -12.75
CA THR A 30 11.76 -2.73 -12.89
C THR A 30 13.03 -2.12 -12.32
N SER A 31 13.48 -2.57 -11.14
CA SER A 31 14.73 -2.09 -10.54
C SER A 31 15.93 -2.35 -11.44
N ILE A 32 16.06 -3.57 -11.98
CA ILE A 32 17.18 -3.94 -12.86
C ILE A 32 17.16 -3.07 -14.11
N ALA A 33 16.00 -2.94 -14.79
CA ALA A 33 15.87 -2.12 -15.98
C ALA A 33 16.24 -0.64 -15.71
N SER A 34 15.76 -0.09 -14.60
CA SER A 34 16.09 1.27 -14.18
C SER A 34 17.56 1.45 -13.83
N ILE A 35 18.21 0.46 -13.20
CA ILE A 35 19.65 0.52 -12.89
C ILE A 35 20.47 0.55 -14.17
N PHE A 36 20.14 -0.31 -15.15
CA PHE A 36 20.81 -0.29 -16.45
C PHE A 36 20.65 1.06 -17.14
N TYR A 37 19.43 1.61 -17.14
CA TYR A 37 19.16 2.93 -17.72
C TYR A 37 19.95 4.05 -17.02
N ALA A 38 19.90 4.12 -15.68
CA ALA A 38 20.60 5.15 -14.91
C ALA A 38 22.12 5.04 -15.06
N THR A 39 22.66 3.82 -15.10
CA THR A 39 24.08 3.55 -15.35
C THR A 39 24.49 3.98 -16.75
N TYR A 40 23.66 3.73 -17.77
CA TYR A 40 23.90 4.20 -19.13
C TYR A 40 23.90 5.73 -19.22
N LYS A 41 22.96 6.40 -18.53
CA LYS A 41 22.80 7.86 -18.61
C LYS A 41 23.89 8.65 -17.87
N LEU A 42 24.21 8.27 -16.63
CA LEU A 42 25.14 9.01 -15.76
C LEU A 42 26.54 8.40 -15.69
N GLY A 43 26.72 7.17 -16.17
CA GLY A 43 27.89 6.35 -15.85
C GLY A 43 27.79 5.73 -14.44
N ALA A 44 28.43 4.57 -14.26
CA ALA A 44 28.34 3.80 -13.03
C ALA A 44 28.82 4.57 -11.79
N VAL A 45 29.92 5.33 -11.91
CA VAL A 45 30.48 6.10 -10.80
C VAL A 45 29.53 7.23 -10.39
N GLY A 46 29.01 8.00 -11.34
CA GLY A 46 28.10 9.10 -11.05
C GLY A 46 26.81 8.63 -10.40
N PHE A 47 26.23 7.54 -10.90
CA PHE A 47 25.00 6.97 -10.37
C PHE A 47 25.17 6.36 -8.96
N LEU A 48 26.22 5.57 -8.73
CA LEU A 48 26.40 4.82 -7.48
C LEU A 48 26.91 5.67 -6.31
N THR A 49 27.52 6.82 -6.58
CA THR A 49 28.16 7.64 -5.52
C THR A 49 27.18 8.04 -4.42
N ALA A 50 26.03 8.62 -4.77
CA ALA A 50 25.07 9.10 -3.76
C ALA A 50 24.42 7.95 -2.94
N PRO A 51 23.92 6.86 -3.56
CA PRO A 51 23.46 5.69 -2.81
C PRO A 51 24.53 5.11 -1.89
N LEU A 52 25.76 4.92 -2.39
CA LEU A 52 26.85 4.31 -1.60
C LEU A 52 27.27 5.18 -0.41
N ILE A 53 27.23 6.50 -0.53
CA ILE A 53 27.46 7.40 0.62
C ILE A 53 26.37 7.19 1.67
N GLY A 54 25.09 7.21 1.25
CA GLY A 54 23.97 7.01 2.16
C GLY A 54 24.02 5.66 2.90
N THR A 55 24.39 4.59 2.20
CA THR A 55 24.46 3.24 2.76
C THR A 55 25.65 3.08 3.69
N SER A 56 26.78 3.72 3.37
CA SER A 56 27.96 3.76 4.24
C SER A 56 27.65 4.44 5.56
N VAL A 57 26.99 5.61 5.52
CA VAL A 57 26.57 6.34 6.73
C VAL A 57 25.63 5.49 7.58
N PHE A 58 24.64 4.85 6.96
CA PHE A 58 23.69 4.01 7.67
C PHE A 58 24.33 2.75 8.27
N GLY A 59 25.18 2.06 7.51
CA GLY A 59 25.91 0.87 7.98
C GLY A 59 26.81 1.17 9.18
N VAL A 60 27.51 2.31 9.16
CA VAL A 60 28.33 2.79 10.29
C VAL A 60 27.45 3.14 11.50
N ALA A 61 26.30 3.76 11.29
CA ALA A 61 25.37 4.07 12.37
C ALA A 61 24.84 2.80 13.06
N ILE A 62 24.44 1.78 12.28
CA ILE A 62 23.98 0.49 12.84
C ILE A 62 25.11 -0.25 13.54
N PHE A 63 26.33 -0.21 13.00
CA PHE A 63 27.51 -0.74 13.67
C PHE A 63 27.71 -0.09 15.05
N GLY A 64 27.71 1.25 15.10
CA GLY A 64 27.86 2.01 16.34
C GLY A 64 26.76 1.73 17.37
N LEU A 65 25.50 1.69 16.94
CA LEU A 65 24.36 1.34 17.80
C LEU A 65 24.47 -0.07 18.36
N THR A 66 24.89 -1.03 17.52
CA THR A 66 25.07 -2.43 17.95
C THR A 66 26.23 -2.58 18.93
N ILE A 67 27.27 -1.75 18.79
CA ILE A 67 28.27 -1.61 19.85
C ILE A 67 27.58 -1.06 21.09
N VAL A 68 27.04 0.15 21.10
CA VAL A 68 26.52 0.82 22.32
C VAL A 68 25.52 -0.05 23.10
N TYR A 69 24.55 -0.66 22.42
CA TYR A 69 23.46 -1.42 23.05
C TYR A 69 23.68 -2.94 23.11
N GLY A 70 24.84 -3.44 22.68
CA GLY A 70 25.15 -4.87 22.72
C GLY A 70 25.22 -5.41 24.14
N THR A 71 24.40 -6.43 24.45
CA THR A 71 24.25 -7.03 25.79
C THR A 71 25.34 -8.04 26.18
N LYS A 72 26.30 -8.34 25.30
CA LYS A 72 27.37 -9.31 25.58
C LYS A 72 28.51 -8.66 26.38
N ASN A 73 28.89 -9.31 27.49
CA ASN A 73 29.95 -8.84 28.41
C ASN A 73 31.37 -8.82 27.81
N SER A 74 31.63 -9.54 26.71
CA SER A 74 32.97 -9.61 26.10
C SER A 74 33.08 -8.72 24.87
N TRP A 75 34.18 -7.98 24.78
CA TRP A 75 34.41 -6.98 23.72
C TRP A 75 34.51 -7.59 22.31
N LEU A 76 35.19 -8.74 22.16
CA LEU A 76 35.39 -9.42 20.87
C LEU A 76 34.06 -9.88 20.22
N PRO A 77 33.20 -10.67 20.90
CA PRO A 77 31.88 -11.02 20.37
C PRO A 77 30.98 -9.81 20.05
N ARG A 78 31.14 -8.71 20.79
CA ARG A 78 30.36 -7.48 20.60
C ARG A 78 30.75 -6.78 19.30
N ILE A 79 32.05 -6.61 19.03
CA ILE A 79 32.54 -6.04 17.76
C ILE A 79 32.16 -6.94 16.58
N TRP A 80 32.30 -8.25 16.71
CA TRP A 80 31.94 -9.18 15.64
C TRP A 80 30.44 -9.12 15.27
N ASN A 81 29.58 -9.05 16.28
CA ASN A 81 28.14 -8.89 16.06
C ASN A 81 27.80 -7.53 15.46
N ALA A 82 28.46 -6.45 15.90
CA ALA A 82 28.31 -5.13 15.32
C ALA A 82 28.75 -5.10 13.85
N ALA A 83 29.88 -5.73 13.51
CA ALA A 83 30.38 -5.84 12.14
C ALA A 83 29.37 -6.57 11.24
N LYS A 84 28.81 -7.69 11.71
CA LYS A 84 27.73 -8.39 10.99
C LYS A 84 26.49 -7.53 10.79
N ALA A 85 26.03 -6.86 11.83
CA ALA A 85 24.85 -6.00 11.76
C ALA A 85 25.07 -4.81 10.82
N GLY A 86 26.22 -4.15 10.91
CA GLY A 86 26.62 -3.04 10.03
C GLY A 86 26.74 -3.48 8.57
N LEU A 87 27.36 -4.63 8.30
CA LEU A 87 27.49 -5.18 6.95
C LEU A 87 26.12 -5.56 6.35
N LEU A 88 25.26 -6.22 7.14
CA LEU A 88 23.92 -6.59 6.69
C LEU A 88 23.05 -5.35 6.43
N ALA A 89 23.14 -4.35 7.29
CA ALA A 89 22.51 -3.05 7.07
C ALA A 89 23.05 -2.36 5.81
N PHE A 90 24.36 -2.39 5.58
CA PHE A 90 24.99 -1.82 4.39
C PHE A 90 24.46 -2.49 3.12
N ILE A 91 24.50 -3.82 3.03
CA ILE A 91 24.06 -4.56 1.83
C ILE A 91 22.58 -4.35 1.55
N SER A 92 21.73 -4.48 2.58
CA SER A 92 20.28 -4.33 2.43
C SER A 92 19.89 -2.91 2.03
N THR A 93 20.47 -1.89 2.67
CA THR A 93 20.22 -0.51 2.29
C THR A 93 20.84 -0.15 0.95
N ALA A 94 21.97 -0.74 0.57
CA ALA A 94 22.58 -0.51 -0.73
C ALA A 94 21.70 -0.98 -1.86
N PHE A 95 21.18 -2.20 -1.76
CA PHE A 95 20.23 -2.70 -2.72
C PHE A 95 19.00 -1.78 -2.80
N LEU A 96 18.40 -1.43 -1.66
CA LEU A 96 17.20 -0.60 -1.62
C LEU A 96 17.42 0.82 -2.17
N LEU A 97 18.48 1.51 -1.73
CA LEU A 97 18.76 2.88 -2.16
C LEU A 97 19.14 2.93 -3.64
N VAL A 98 19.94 1.99 -4.13
CA VAL A 98 20.28 1.90 -5.57
C VAL A 98 19.03 1.65 -6.42
N SER A 99 18.15 0.74 -6.01
CA SER A 99 16.89 0.50 -6.70
C SER A 99 15.98 1.74 -6.71
N LEU A 100 15.83 2.40 -5.56
CA LEU A 100 14.96 3.58 -5.44
C LEU A 100 15.50 4.79 -6.23
N THR A 101 16.81 5.06 -6.19
CA THR A 101 17.39 6.15 -6.98
C THR A 101 17.28 5.87 -8.47
N ALA A 102 17.53 4.63 -8.91
CA ALA A 102 17.38 4.25 -10.31
C ALA A 102 15.94 4.47 -10.81
N ILE A 103 14.94 3.95 -10.08
CA ILE A 103 13.52 4.11 -10.42
C ILE A 103 13.14 5.59 -10.43
N GLY A 104 13.54 6.34 -9.40
CA GLY A 104 13.29 7.77 -9.29
C GLY A 104 13.85 8.56 -10.47
N MET A 105 15.07 8.26 -10.90
CA MET A 105 15.68 8.88 -12.07
C MET A 105 14.95 8.54 -13.37
N THR A 106 14.63 7.27 -13.60
CA THR A 106 13.86 6.87 -14.79
C THR A 106 12.51 7.58 -14.84
N LEU A 107 11.83 7.71 -13.70
CA LEU A 107 10.56 8.43 -13.60
C LEU A 107 10.72 9.93 -13.87
N LEU A 108 11.73 10.58 -13.28
CA LEU A 108 12.00 12.00 -13.49
C LEU A 108 12.34 12.29 -14.95
N ASP A 109 13.10 11.42 -15.59
CA ASP A 109 13.45 11.55 -17.01
C ASP A 109 12.23 11.35 -17.91
N ALA A 110 11.38 10.37 -17.61
CA ALA A 110 10.13 10.17 -18.34
C ALA A 110 9.21 11.40 -18.19
N LEU A 111 9.15 11.99 -17.00
CA LEU A 111 8.40 13.22 -16.73
C LEU A 111 8.98 14.41 -17.49
N GLU A 112 10.29 14.60 -17.47
CA GLU A 112 10.96 15.68 -18.18
C GLU A 112 10.78 15.55 -19.70
N TYR A 113 10.96 14.34 -20.23
CA TYR A 113 10.74 14.04 -21.65
C TYR A 113 9.31 14.38 -22.05
N THR A 114 8.33 13.93 -21.25
CA THR A 114 6.91 14.21 -21.43
C THR A 114 6.65 15.72 -21.43
N TRP A 115 7.22 16.44 -20.47
CA TRP A 115 7.01 17.88 -20.33
C TRP A 115 7.64 18.69 -21.47
N LYS A 116 8.74 18.20 -22.04
CA LYS A 116 9.43 18.88 -23.15
C LYS A 116 8.81 18.59 -24.52
N HIS A 117 8.32 17.36 -24.75
CA HIS A 117 7.97 16.90 -26.09
C HIS A 117 6.48 16.73 -26.36
N LEU A 118 5.61 16.75 -25.34
CA LEU A 118 4.16 16.69 -25.56
C LEU A 118 3.55 18.08 -25.75
N SER A 119 2.54 18.14 -26.62
CA SER A 119 1.64 19.29 -26.73
C SER A 119 0.90 19.54 -25.41
N HIS A 120 0.31 20.74 -25.23
CA HIS A 120 -0.46 21.04 -24.02
C HIS A 120 -1.56 20.01 -23.73
N GLY A 121 -2.28 19.54 -24.76
CA GLY A 121 -3.28 18.47 -24.62
C GLY A 121 -2.67 17.12 -24.23
N GLY A 122 -1.49 16.79 -24.75
CA GLY A 122 -0.74 15.60 -24.37
C GLY A 122 -0.25 15.63 -22.92
N LYS A 123 0.22 16.79 -22.44
CA LYS A 123 0.61 16.99 -21.03
C LYS A 123 -0.58 16.81 -20.09
N PHE A 124 -1.72 17.43 -20.42
CA PHE A 124 -2.93 17.29 -19.62
C PHE A 124 -3.39 15.83 -19.55
N SER A 125 -3.43 15.13 -20.68
CA SER A 125 -3.80 13.72 -20.75
C SER A 125 -2.85 12.82 -19.93
N PHE A 126 -1.54 13.09 -20.00
CA PHE A 126 -0.54 12.38 -19.20
C PHE A 126 -0.72 12.61 -17.70
N VAL A 127 -0.96 13.86 -17.27
CA VAL A 127 -1.22 14.19 -15.87
C VAL A 127 -2.48 13.48 -15.39
N VAL A 128 -3.56 13.50 -16.16
CA VAL A 128 -4.81 12.79 -15.83
C VAL A 128 -4.56 11.29 -15.69
N ALA A 129 -3.84 10.67 -16.64
CA ALA A 129 -3.52 9.25 -16.58
C ALA A 129 -2.66 8.88 -15.36
N LEU A 130 -1.62 9.68 -15.08
CA LEU A 130 -0.74 9.47 -13.94
C LEU A 130 -1.47 9.66 -12.61
N SER A 131 -2.26 10.72 -12.48
CA SER A 131 -3.09 10.97 -11.30
C SER A 131 -4.12 9.85 -11.09
N THR A 132 -4.73 9.35 -12.16
CA THR A 132 -5.67 8.22 -12.10
C THR A 132 -4.96 6.95 -11.62
N PHE A 133 -3.78 6.65 -12.14
CA PHE A 133 -2.98 5.50 -11.72
C PHE A 133 -2.61 5.59 -10.23
N LEU A 134 -2.05 6.73 -9.80
CA LEU A 134 -1.65 6.94 -8.40
C LEU A 134 -2.83 6.84 -7.44
N THR A 135 -3.97 7.43 -7.80
CA THR A 135 -5.21 7.34 -7.03
C THR A 135 -5.71 5.90 -6.96
N GLY A 136 -5.65 5.16 -8.07
CA GLY A 136 -6.00 3.74 -8.11
C GLY A 136 -5.11 2.86 -7.23
N VAL A 137 -3.79 3.09 -7.24
CA VAL A 137 -2.84 2.40 -6.35
C VAL A 137 -3.12 2.72 -4.89
N PHE A 138 -3.36 3.99 -4.56
CA PHE A 138 -3.71 4.41 -3.21
C PHE A 138 -4.98 3.69 -2.70
N PHE A 139 -6.05 3.69 -3.50
CA PHE A 139 -7.28 2.99 -3.16
C PHE A 139 -7.11 1.47 -3.09
N PHE A 140 -6.24 0.88 -3.92
CA PHE A 140 -5.92 -0.54 -3.83
C PHE A 140 -5.25 -0.89 -2.50
N VAL A 141 -4.27 -0.11 -2.06
CA VAL A 141 -3.61 -0.33 -0.76
C VAL A 141 -4.59 -0.12 0.39
N PHE A 142 -5.44 0.91 0.30
CA PHE A 142 -6.50 1.15 1.28
C PHE A 142 -7.47 -0.04 1.36
N ARG A 143 -7.87 -0.60 0.22
CA ARG A 143 -8.72 -1.81 0.11
C ARG A 143 -8.11 -3.02 0.80
N LEU A 144 -6.78 -3.23 0.69
CA LEU A 144 -6.12 -4.37 1.33
C LEU A 144 -6.19 -4.31 2.86
N LYS A 145 -6.12 -3.10 3.42
CA LYS A 145 -6.03 -2.89 4.87
C LYS A 145 -7.39 -2.69 5.55
N TRP A 146 -8.29 -1.95 4.90
CA TRP A 146 -9.60 -1.56 5.45
C TRP A 146 -10.70 -1.87 4.43
N ARG A 147 -10.92 -3.17 4.21
CA ARG A 147 -11.78 -3.67 3.14
C ARG A 147 -13.26 -3.30 3.33
N VAL A 148 -13.77 -3.30 4.56
CA VAL A 148 -15.15 -2.93 4.88
C VAL A 148 -15.33 -1.42 4.72
N THR A 149 -14.41 -0.62 5.25
CA THR A 149 -14.46 0.84 5.08
C THR A 149 -14.40 1.23 3.60
N TYR A 150 -13.51 0.59 2.84
CA TYR A 150 -13.42 0.78 1.40
C TYR A 150 -14.70 0.35 0.67
N GLY A 151 -15.25 -0.82 1.02
CA GLY A 151 -16.49 -1.31 0.41
C GLY A 151 -17.69 -0.41 0.67
N VAL A 152 -17.83 0.13 1.89
CA VAL A 152 -18.85 1.15 2.20
C VAL A 152 -18.64 2.39 1.35
N SER A 153 -17.40 2.87 1.20
CA SER A 153 -17.12 4.05 0.37
C SER A 153 -17.43 3.83 -1.11
N GLU A 154 -17.16 2.64 -1.68
CA GLU A 154 -17.51 2.29 -3.06
C GLU A 154 -19.04 2.26 -3.24
N ALA A 155 -19.78 1.66 -2.28
CA ALA A 155 -21.24 1.63 -2.34
C ALA A 155 -21.85 3.03 -2.25
N MET A 156 -21.36 3.86 -1.32
CA MET A 156 -21.80 5.26 -1.20
C MET A 156 -21.45 6.07 -2.45
N ALA A 157 -20.25 5.88 -3.03
CA ALA A 157 -19.85 6.55 -4.26
C ALA A 157 -20.75 6.15 -5.44
N GLY A 158 -21.07 4.87 -5.58
CA GLY A 158 -22.00 4.39 -6.61
C GLY A 158 -23.39 5.02 -6.50
N ILE A 159 -23.93 5.09 -5.28
CA ILE A 159 -25.21 5.76 -5.00
C ILE A 159 -25.13 7.26 -5.26
N ALA A 160 -24.06 7.92 -4.81
CA ALA A 160 -23.87 9.36 -4.97
C ALA A 160 -23.75 9.74 -6.45
N ILE A 161 -22.98 9.00 -7.25
CA ILE A 161 -22.86 9.21 -8.69
C ILE A 161 -24.20 9.07 -9.39
N ALA A 162 -24.98 8.04 -9.05
CA ALA A 162 -26.31 7.83 -9.64
C ALA A 162 -27.27 8.97 -9.26
N THR A 163 -27.21 9.43 -8.00
CA THR A 163 -28.09 10.48 -7.46
C THR A 163 -27.73 11.87 -8.00
N LEU A 164 -26.44 12.24 -7.98
CA LEU A 164 -25.95 13.49 -8.54
C LEU A 164 -26.32 13.61 -10.02
N ARG A 165 -26.15 12.53 -10.78
CA ARG A 165 -26.53 12.55 -12.20
C ARG A 165 -28.04 12.62 -12.42
N ALA A 166 -28.85 11.98 -11.57
CA ALA A 166 -30.30 12.10 -11.63
C ALA A 166 -30.78 13.52 -11.29
N HIS A 167 -30.04 14.24 -10.44
CA HIS A 167 -30.36 15.61 -10.03
C HIS A 167 -29.90 16.68 -11.04
N ASP A 168 -28.69 16.55 -11.59
CA ASP A 168 -28.08 17.49 -12.55
C ASP A 168 -28.61 17.33 -14.00
N GLN A 169 -29.89 17.01 -14.18
CA GLN A 169 -30.52 17.03 -15.51
C GLN A 169 -30.63 18.47 -16.08
N GLY A 170 -30.37 19.49 -15.26
CA GLY A 170 -30.29 20.89 -15.68
C GLY A 170 -28.85 21.35 -15.96
N ASP A 171 -28.60 21.78 -17.18
CA ASP A 171 -27.59 22.78 -17.57
C ASP A 171 -26.10 22.40 -17.70
N TRP A 172 -25.58 21.31 -17.11
CA TRP A 172 -24.12 21.07 -17.14
C TRP A 172 -23.58 20.34 -18.38
N TRP A 173 -24.43 19.67 -19.16
CA TRP A 173 -24.07 19.15 -20.48
C TRP A 173 -25.35 18.80 -21.28
N PRO A 174 -25.56 19.35 -22.49
CA PRO A 174 -26.67 18.96 -23.35
C PRO A 174 -26.32 17.64 -24.04
N SER A 175 -26.27 16.55 -23.27
CA SER A 175 -26.25 15.21 -23.84
C SER A 175 -27.49 14.47 -23.35
N ASN A 176 -28.56 14.58 -24.12
CA ASN A 176 -29.66 13.60 -24.17
C ASN A 176 -29.16 12.23 -24.71
N ASP A 177 -27.87 11.93 -24.52
CA ASP A 177 -27.23 10.72 -25.00
C ASP A 177 -27.51 9.63 -23.97
N VAL A 178 -28.54 8.83 -24.25
CA VAL A 178 -28.93 7.66 -23.45
C VAL A 178 -27.73 6.77 -23.14
N ASN A 179 -26.73 6.71 -24.03
CA ASN A 179 -25.50 5.94 -23.80
C ASN A 179 -24.73 6.43 -22.57
N PHE A 180 -24.66 7.74 -22.34
CA PHE A 180 -23.96 8.30 -21.20
C PHE A 180 -24.66 7.96 -19.88
N TYR A 181 -26.00 7.98 -19.87
CA TYR A 181 -26.78 7.56 -18.71
C TYR A 181 -26.61 6.07 -18.40
N VAL A 182 -26.59 5.22 -19.44
CA VAL A 182 -26.34 3.79 -19.29
C VAL A 182 -24.93 3.54 -18.74
N ILE A 183 -23.91 4.26 -19.20
CA ILE A 183 -22.54 4.16 -18.70
C ILE A 183 -22.48 4.54 -17.21
N ILE A 184 -23.07 5.68 -16.82
CA ILE A 184 -23.07 6.13 -15.43
C ILE A 184 -23.84 5.17 -14.54
N LEU A 185 -25.02 4.71 -14.97
CA LEU A 185 -25.83 3.76 -14.22
C LEU A 185 -25.06 2.44 -14.02
N THR A 186 -24.46 1.92 -15.09
CA THR A 186 -23.67 0.69 -15.04
C THR A 186 -22.46 0.85 -14.12
N ALA A 187 -21.77 1.99 -14.17
CA ALA A 187 -20.67 2.31 -13.27
C ALA A 187 -21.13 2.41 -11.80
N GLY A 188 -22.26 3.06 -11.54
CA GLY A 188 -22.86 3.17 -10.21
C GLY A 188 -23.26 1.80 -9.63
N VAL A 189 -23.99 0.99 -10.41
CA VAL A 189 -24.37 -0.37 -10.03
C VAL A 189 -23.14 -1.24 -9.77
N TYR A 190 -22.14 -1.17 -10.66
CA TYR A 190 -20.89 -1.90 -10.50
C TYR A 190 -20.18 -1.54 -9.18
N LEU A 191 -20.07 -0.24 -8.86
CA LEU A 191 -19.46 0.22 -7.61
C LEU A 191 -20.22 -0.26 -6.38
N VAL A 192 -21.56 -0.28 -6.41
CA VAL A 192 -22.38 -0.82 -5.32
C VAL A 192 -22.14 -2.31 -5.11
N VAL A 193 -22.24 -3.11 -6.19
CA VAL A 193 -22.04 -4.56 -6.11
C VAL A 193 -20.63 -4.90 -5.61
N ARG A 194 -19.62 -4.21 -6.14
CA ARG A 194 -18.23 -4.38 -5.73
C ARG A 194 -17.99 -3.92 -4.29
N GLY A 195 -18.63 -2.84 -3.87
CA GLY A 195 -18.58 -2.35 -2.49
C GLY A 195 -19.15 -3.37 -1.51
N LEU A 196 -20.30 -3.97 -1.85
CA LEU A 196 -20.93 -5.03 -1.06
C LEU A 196 -20.06 -6.30 -0.98
N ASP A 197 -19.43 -6.70 -2.08
CA ASP A 197 -18.48 -7.82 -2.08
C ASP A 197 -17.27 -7.54 -1.17
N ASN A 198 -16.73 -6.33 -1.21
CA ASN A 198 -15.64 -5.91 -0.33
C ASN A 198 -16.06 -5.89 1.15
N ILE A 199 -17.30 -5.48 1.46
CA ILE A 199 -17.86 -5.58 2.82
C ILE A 199 -17.92 -7.05 3.24
N HIS A 200 -18.53 -7.92 2.42
CA HIS A 200 -18.70 -9.34 2.72
C HIS A 200 -17.35 -10.03 2.99
N GLN A 201 -16.37 -9.82 2.10
CA GLN A 201 -15.01 -10.37 2.26
C GLN A 201 -14.22 -9.71 3.41
N GLY A 202 -14.61 -8.50 3.82
CA GLY A 202 -13.95 -7.73 4.87
C GLY A 202 -14.41 -8.07 6.28
N LEU A 203 -15.53 -8.78 6.46
CA LEU A 203 -16.09 -9.10 7.79
C LEU A 203 -15.13 -9.89 8.69
N GLY A 204 -14.20 -10.65 8.11
CA GLY A 204 -13.15 -11.37 8.85
C GLY A 204 -11.99 -10.49 9.35
N GLN A 205 -11.92 -9.21 8.96
CA GLN A 205 -10.81 -8.32 9.32
C GLN A 205 -11.13 -7.51 10.58
N THR A 206 -10.57 -7.89 11.75
CA THR A 206 -10.85 -7.27 13.06
C THR A 206 -10.38 -5.81 13.22
N ASN A 207 -9.49 -5.33 12.36
CA ASN A 207 -8.91 -3.98 12.44
C ASN A 207 -9.56 -2.92 11.53
N ASP A 208 -10.66 -3.24 10.87
CA ASP A 208 -11.36 -2.27 10.01
C ASP A 208 -12.16 -1.22 10.84
N PRO A 209 -11.97 0.10 10.61
CA PRO A 209 -12.68 1.16 11.33
C PRO A 209 -14.20 1.07 11.27
N MET A 210 -14.78 0.81 10.08
CA MET A 210 -16.23 0.71 9.92
C MET A 210 -16.79 -0.52 10.61
N LEU A 211 -16.05 -1.63 10.61
CA LEU A 211 -16.45 -2.82 11.36
C LEU A 211 -16.47 -2.56 12.87
N ARG A 212 -15.50 -1.80 13.40
CA ARG A 212 -15.46 -1.39 14.81
C ARG A 212 -16.61 -0.47 15.17
N LEU A 213 -16.91 0.51 14.32
CA LEU A 213 -18.05 1.41 14.52
C LEU A 213 -19.37 0.64 14.50
N PHE A 214 -19.56 -0.27 13.54
CA PHE A 214 -20.76 -1.09 13.45
C PHE A 214 -20.94 -1.97 14.70
N LYS A 215 -19.87 -2.62 15.16
CA LYS A 215 -19.88 -3.40 16.42
C LYS A 215 -20.20 -2.53 17.64
N PHE A 216 -19.64 -1.33 17.71
CA PHE A 216 -19.93 -0.39 18.78
C PHE A 216 -21.40 0.04 18.78
N LEU A 217 -21.95 0.42 17.62
CA LEU A 217 -23.36 0.81 17.49
C LEU A 217 -24.29 -0.36 17.82
N LEU A 218 -23.96 -1.56 17.37
CA LEU A 218 -24.73 -2.76 17.68
C LEU A 218 -24.73 -3.02 19.20
N ALA A 219 -23.59 -2.87 19.87
CA ALA A 219 -23.53 -2.97 21.33
C ALA A 219 -24.38 -1.90 22.05
N GLN A 220 -24.51 -0.69 21.50
CA GLN A 220 -25.39 0.37 22.03
C GLN A 220 -26.89 0.10 21.79
N VAL A 221 -27.22 -0.71 20.79
CA VAL A 221 -28.62 -1.08 20.48
C VAL A 221 -29.06 -2.33 21.26
N TYR A 222 -28.14 -3.24 21.57
CA TYR A 222 -28.41 -4.50 22.30
C TYR A 222 -28.09 -4.44 23.80
N THR A 223 -27.98 -3.25 24.37
CA THR A 223 -27.74 -2.99 25.81
C THR A 223 -28.81 -3.57 26.74
N ASP A 224 -29.94 -4.05 26.22
CA ASP A 224 -30.98 -4.73 26.99
C ASP A 224 -30.67 -6.21 27.29
N ASP A 225 -29.65 -6.83 26.67
CA ASP A 225 -29.32 -8.26 26.86
C ASP A 225 -27.81 -8.55 26.71
N PRO A 226 -26.98 -8.17 27.72
CA PRO A 226 -25.52 -8.25 27.65
C PRO A 226 -24.97 -9.68 27.46
N GLU A 227 -25.73 -10.72 27.81
CA GLU A 227 -25.32 -12.12 27.63
C GLU A 227 -25.37 -12.57 26.16
N LYS A 228 -26.30 -12.05 25.35
CA LYS A 228 -26.34 -12.33 23.90
C LYS A 228 -25.15 -11.71 23.18
N VAL A 229 -24.77 -10.52 23.60
CA VAL A 229 -23.63 -9.77 23.06
C VAL A 229 -22.34 -10.55 23.36
N ALA A 230 -22.15 -11.05 24.59
CA ALA A 230 -21.01 -11.89 24.95
C ALA A 230 -20.92 -13.19 24.12
N LYS A 231 -22.05 -13.88 23.90
CA LYS A 231 -22.10 -15.12 23.09
C LYS A 231 -21.80 -14.90 21.60
N GLN A 232 -22.14 -13.74 21.04
CA GLN A 232 -21.73 -13.38 19.67
C GLN A 232 -20.22 -13.13 19.53
N TYR A 233 -19.53 -12.78 20.62
CA TYR A 233 -18.09 -12.57 20.64
C TYR A 233 -17.28 -13.87 20.80
N ASP A 234 -17.81 -14.87 21.50
CA ASP A 234 -17.12 -16.16 21.72
C ASP A 234 -17.22 -17.14 20.53
N GLY A 235 -18.16 -16.92 19.60
CA GLY A 235 -18.43 -17.83 18.48
C GLY A 235 -17.58 -17.61 17.22
N ILE A 236 -16.71 -16.60 17.18
CA ILE A 236 -15.88 -16.28 16.02
C ILE A 236 -14.41 -16.48 16.41
N LYS A 237 -13.96 -17.73 16.36
CA LYS A 237 -12.53 -18.09 16.33
C LYS A 237 -12.05 -18.24 14.89
#